data_AF-X0PKC7-F1
#
_entry.id   AF-X0PKC7-F1
#
_cell.length_a   1.000
_cell.length_b   1.000
_cell.length_c   1.000
_cell.angle_alpha   90.00
_cell.angle_beta   90.00
_cell.angle_gamma   90.00
#
_symmetry.space_group_name_H-M   'P 1'
#
loop_
_entity.id
_entity.type
_entity.pdbx_description
1 polymer ?
#
loop_
_entity_poly.entity_id
_entity_poly.type
_entity_poly.pdbx_seq_one_letter_code
_entity_poly.pdbx_strand_id
1 'polypeptide(L)'
;MQKSEFNVDKKTVYQNNSTKPNRNIFVVGGPGSYKTQSVVITNLFNGTENSIVVTDPKGELYEKTAGVKLAQGYQVHDVNFANMAHSDRYNPFDYIQQDI
;
A
#
# COMPACT_ATOMS: atom_id res chain seq x y z
N MET A 1 -15.86 0.11 -19.33
CA MET A 1 -15.80 0.95 -18.11
C MET A 1 -16.98 0.55 -17.24
N GLN A 2 -16.77 -0.35 -16.28
CA GLN A 2 -17.85 -0.83 -15.42
C GLN A 2 -18.00 0.19 -14.27
N LYS A 3 -19.08 0.96 -14.28
CA LYS A 3 -19.47 1.78 -13.13
C LYS A 3 -19.92 0.81 -12.05
N SER A 4 -19.08 0.55 -11.06
CA SER A 4 -19.52 -0.06 -9.80
C SER A 4 -20.20 1.03 -8.98
N GLU A 5 -21.52 0.95 -8.85
CA GLU A 5 -22.28 1.78 -7.92
C GLU A 5 -21.86 1.47 -6.48
N PHE A 6 -21.55 2.53 -5.73
CA PHE A 6 -21.04 2.46 -4.37
C PHE A 6 -22.23 2.50 -3.41
N ASN A 7 -22.65 1.34 -2.90
CA ASN A 7 -23.73 1.23 -1.92
C ASN A 7 -23.15 1.25 -0.49
N VAL A 8 -23.60 2.21 0.32
CA VAL A 8 -23.07 2.51 1.67
C VAL A 8 -23.71 1.56 2.68
N ASP A 9 -23.33 0.29 2.63
CA ASP A 9 -23.64 -0.69 3.67
C ASP A 9 -22.33 -1.36 4.10
N LYS A 10 -21.71 -0.79 5.15
CA LYS A 10 -20.50 -1.23 5.91
C LYS A 10 -19.70 -2.40 5.34
N LYS A 11 -19.20 -2.27 4.11
CA LYS A 11 -18.24 -3.20 3.51
C LYS A 11 -16.91 -2.50 3.38
N THR A 12 -15.94 -3.02 4.12
CA THR A 12 -14.52 -2.70 4.04
C THR A 12 -14.06 -2.75 2.57
N VAL A 13 -13.49 -1.66 2.05
CA VAL A 13 -13.01 -1.60 0.64
C VAL A 13 -11.69 -2.35 0.53
N TYR A 14 -11.77 -3.64 0.21
CA TYR A 14 -10.64 -4.54 0.06
C TYR A 14 -10.59 -5.13 -1.36
N GLN A 15 -9.39 -5.17 -1.93
CA GLN A 15 -9.13 -5.87 -3.19
C GLN A 15 -9.04 -7.36 -2.97
N ASN A 16 -9.95 -8.11 -3.60
CA ASN A 16 -9.94 -9.56 -3.49
C ASN A 16 -8.84 -10.21 -4.35
N ASN A 17 -7.97 -10.97 -3.69
CA ASN A 17 -6.86 -11.71 -4.31
C ASN A 17 -7.25 -12.97 -5.10
N SER A 18 -8.50 -13.45 -5.01
CA SER A 18 -8.96 -14.67 -5.71
C SER A 18 -9.44 -14.44 -7.14
N THR A 19 -9.48 -13.18 -7.60
CA THR A 19 -10.09 -12.80 -8.89
C THR A 19 -9.07 -12.49 -10.00
N LYS A 20 -9.58 -12.44 -11.26
CA LYS A 20 -8.90 -12.26 -12.56
C LYS A 20 -7.64 -11.35 -12.59
N PRO A 21 -6.74 -11.50 -13.59
CA PRO A 21 -5.35 -11.02 -13.55
C PRO A 21 -5.11 -9.50 -13.53
N ASN A 22 -6.12 -8.65 -13.74
CA ASN A 22 -5.96 -7.19 -13.66
C ASN A 22 -6.88 -6.62 -12.57
N ARG A 23 -6.28 -6.13 -11.48
CA ARG A 23 -6.97 -5.63 -10.27
C ARG A 23 -6.65 -4.15 -9.99
N ASN A 24 -6.26 -3.40 -11.02
CA ASN A 24 -5.99 -1.98 -10.86
C ASN A 24 -7.28 -1.23 -10.49
N ILE A 25 -7.22 -0.39 -9.44
CA ILE A 25 -8.33 0.45 -8.99
C ILE A 25 -7.90 1.91 -9.08
N PHE A 26 -8.80 2.75 -9.59
CA PHE A 26 -8.65 4.20 -9.59
C PHE A 26 -9.66 4.83 -8.61
N VAL A 27 -9.16 5.61 -7.66
CA VAL A 27 -9.97 6.20 -6.58
C VAL A 27 -9.89 7.73 -6.64
N VAL A 28 -11.03 8.40 -6.72
CA VAL A 28 -11.14 9.87 -6.80
C VAL A 28 -12.00 10.40 -5.66
N GLY A 29 -11.62 11.56 -5.12
CA GLY A 29 -12.39 12.29 -4.12
C GLY A 29 -11.71 13.60 -3.76
N GLY A 30 -12.41 14.54 -3.11
CA GLY A 30 -11.80 15.78 -2.62
C GLY A 30 -10.83 15.58 -1.44
N PRO A 31 -10.08 16.59 -1.01
CA PRO A 31 -9.38 16.58 0.28
C PRO A 31 -10.35 16.20 1.43
N GLY A 32 -9.88 15.46 2.44
CA GLY A 32 -10.74 15.04 3.57
C GLY A 32 -11.76 13.94 3.26
N SER A 33 -11.84 13.41 2.04
CA SER A 33 -12.75 12.30 1.67
C SER A 33 -12.28 10.91 2.14
N TYR A 34 -11.35 10.85 3.08
CA TYR A 34 -10.90 9.61 3.72
C TYR A 34 -10.27 8.54 2.80
N LYS A 35 -9.89 8.86 1.55
CA LYS A 35 -9.32 7.90 0.58
C LYS A 35 -8.21 7.01 1.15
N THR A 36 -7.27 7.63 1.88
CA THR A 36 -6.16 6.92 2.53
C THR A 36 -6.67 5.91 3.54
N GLN A 37 -7.62 6.30 4.39
CA GLN A 37 -8.13 5.46 5.48
C GLN A 37 -9.11 4.40 4.98
N SER A 38 -9.99 4.75 4.04
CA SER A 38 -11.03 3.86 3.52
C SER A 38 -10.49 2.83 2.54
N VAL A 39 -9.50 3.19 1.70
CA VAL A 39 -8.94 2.29 0.68
C VAL A 39 -7.55 1.81 1.05
N VAL A 40 -6.57 2.70 1.26
CA VAL A 40 -5.15 2.30 1.36
C VAL A 40 -4.88 1.53 2.64
N ILE A 41 -5.21 2.09 3.80
CA ILE A 41 -5.03 1.46 5.12
C ILE A 41 -5.82 0.16 5.21
N THR A 42 -7.05 0.16 4.69
CA THR A 42 -7.88 -1.03 4.63
C THR A 42 -7.21 -2.17 3.85
N ASN A 43 -6.67 -1.88 2.66
CA ASN A 43 -5.98 -2.89 1.86
C ASN A 43 -4.66 -3.33 2.52
N LEU A 44 -3.94 -2.41 3.15
CA LEU A 44 -2.77 -2.74 3.96
C LEU A 44 -3.15 -3.73 5.06
N PHE A 45 -4.17 -3.50 5.87
CA PHE A 45 -4.49 -4.45 6.95
C PHE A 45 -4.96 -5.82 6.46
N ASN A 46 -5.80 -5.86 5.41
CA ASN A 46 -6.43 -7.11 4.98
C ASN A 46 -5.56 -7.94 4.01
N GLY A 47 -4.59 -7.34 3.31
CA GLY A 47 -3.75 -8.07 2.36
C GLY A 47 -2.68 -8.90 3.07
N THR A 48 -2.86 -10.22 3.15
CA THR A 48 -1.94 -11.12 3.91
C THR A 48 -1.12 -12.07 3.04
N GLU A 49 -1.38 -12.11 1.73
CA GLU A 49 -0.82 -13.14 0.84
C GLU A 49 0.21 -12.61 -0.16
N ASN A 50 0.23 -11.30 -0.42
CA ASN A 50 1.07 -10.69 -1.44
C ASN A 50 2.12 -9.77 -0.82
N SER A 51 3.23 -9.57 -1.52
CA SER A 51 4.14 -8.44 -1.28
C SER A 51 3.41 -7.12 -1.57
N ILE A 52 3.66 -6.12 -0.74
CA ILE A 52 2.97 -4.82 -0.80
C ILE A 52 4.03 -3.72 -0.84
N VAL A 53 3.90 -2.81 -1.80
CA VAL A 53 4.71 -1.59 -1.92
C VAL A 53 3.78 -0.39 -1.88
N VAL A 54 4.08 0.58 -1.02
CA VAL A 54 3.25 1.77 -0.83
C VAL A 54 4.11 3.01 -0.81
N THR A 55 3.65 4.04 -1.50
CA THR A 55 4.20 5.40 -1.37
C THR A 55 3.54 6.09 -0.18
N ASP A 56 4.33 6.48 0.82
CA ASP A 56 3.84 7.19 2.01
C ASP A 56 4.54 8.55 2.17
N PRO A 57 4.03 9.61 1.52
CA PRO A 57 4.65 10.94 1.60
C PRO A 57 4.62 11.56 3.00
N LYS A 58 3.81 11.04 3.92
CA LYS A 58 3.58 11.64 5.26
C LYS A 58 4.07 10.76 6.41
N GLY A 59 4.41 9.49 6.18
CA GLY A 59 4.77 8.52 7.21
C GLY A 59 3.58 7.92 7.96
N GLU A 60 2.35 8.40 7.73
CA GLU A 60 1.15 7.98 8.46
C GLU A 60 0.81 6.49 8.22
N LEU A 61 1.09 5.98 7.02
CA LEU A 61 0.80 4.59 6.68
C LEU A 61 1.76 3.64 7.38
N TYR A 62 3.05 3.98 7.39
CA TYR A 62 4.05 3.20 8.12
C TYR A 62 3.71 3.17 9.61
N GLU A 63 3.53 4.34 10.23
CA GLU A 63 3.20 4.46 11.66
C GLU A 63 1.97 3.65 12.07
N LYS A 64 0.92 3.64 11.23
CA LYS A 64 -0.34 2.96 11.55
C LYS A 64 -0.35 1.47 11.23
N THR A 65 0.45 1.02 10.26
CA THR A 65 0.29 -0.34 9.68
C THR A 65 1.50 -1.25 9.83
N ALA A 66 2.71 -0.71 10.05
CA ALA A 66 3.93 -1.52 10.14
C ALA A 66 3.85 -2.58 11.25
N GLY A 67 3.37 -2.21 12.43
CA GLY A 67 3.23 -3.15 13.55
C GLY A 67 2.28 -4.32 13.26
N VAL A 68 1.16 -4.04 12.59
CA VAL A 68 0.21 -5.09 12.15
C VAL A 68 0.86 -5.99 11.10
N LYS A 69 1.64 -5.43 10.18
CA LYS A 69 2.33 -6.21 9.15
C LYS A 69 3.40 -7.13 9.71
N LEU A 70 4.21 -6.63 10.64
CA LEU A 70 5.18 -7.44 11.39
C LEU A 70 4.47 -8.60 12.11
N ALA A 71 3.34 -8.33 12.78
CA ALA A 71 2.54 -9.37 13.44
C ALA A 71 1.92 -10.38 12.46
N GLN A 72 1.64 -9.98 11.23
CA GLN A 72 1.20 -10.85 10.13
C GLN A 72 2.36 -11.66 9.49
N GLY A 73 3.60 -11.49 9.97
CA GLY A 73 4.76 -12.23 9.48
C GLY A 73 5.48 -11.59 8.30
N TYR A 74 5.16 -10.34 7.95
CA TYR A 74 5.86 -9.62 6.89
C TYR A 74 7.23 -9.10 7.37
N GLN A 75 8.19 -9.10 6.45
CA GLN A 75 9.33 -8.18 6.55
C GLN A 75 8.87 -6.81 6.08
N VAL A 76 9.03 -5.81 6.95
CA VAL A 76 8.62 -4.43 6.68
C VAL A 76 9.88 -3.60 6.52
N HIS A 77 9.97 -2.90 5.39
CA HIS A 77 11.06 -1.98 5.09
C HIS A 77 10.54 -0.59 4.80
N ASP A 78 11.28 0.43 5.22
CA ASP A 78 10.99 1.85 4.95
C ASP A 78 12.14 2.51 4.19
N VAL A 79 11.86 2.91 2.94
CA VAL A 79 12.78 3.71 2.13
C VAL A 79 12.43 5.18 2.29
N ASN A 80 12.88 5.74 3.41
CA ASN A 80 12.65 7.13 3.74
C ASN A 80 13.68 8.04 3.03
N PHE A 81 13.21 8.88 2.11
CA PHE A 81 14.05 9.84 1.39
C PHE A 81 14.18 11.21 2.09
N ALA A 82 13.34 11.49 3.08
CA ALA A 82 13.40 12.74 3.83
C ALA A 82 14.38 12.66 5.01
N ASN A 83 14.43 11.51 5.68
CA ASN A 83 15.36 11.24 6.77
C ASN A 83 16.12 9.94 6.55
N MET A 84 17.28 10.05 5.90
CA MET A 84 18.15 8.91 5.55
C MET A 84 18.74 8.18 6.77
N ALA A 85 18.69 8.77 7.97
CA ALA A 85 19.15 8.13 9.20
C ALA A 85 18.17 7.07 9.71
N HIS A 86 16.89 7.19 9.36
CA HIS A 86 15.81 6.24 9.72
C HIS A 86 15.26 5.51 8.49
N SER A 87 16.08 5.38 7.45
CA SER A 87 15.75 4.68 6.20
C SER A 87 16.53 3.38 6.14
N ASP A 88 15.92 2.32 5.61
CA ASP A 88 16.62 1.09 5.23
C ASP A 88 17.60 1.32 4.08
N ARG A 89 17.49 2.49 3.42
CA ARG A 89 18.25 2.93 2.26
C ARG A 89 18.02 2.01 1.07
N TYR A 90 18.31 2.54 -0.11
CA TYR A 90 18.15 1.80 -1.35
C TYR A 90 19.17 2.33 -2.34
N ASN A 91 19.98 1.44 -2.88
CA ASN A 91 20.90 1.75 -3.96
C ASN A 91 20.43 1.06 -5.25
N PRO A 92 19.89 1.79 -6.23
CA PRO A 92 19.47 1.19 -7.50
C PRO A 92 20.65 0.61 -8.30
N PHE A 93 21.88 1.09 -8.07
CA PHE A 93 23.07 0.59 -8.77
C PHE A 93 23.44 -0.85 -8.36
N ASP A 94 23.05 -1.31 -7.17
CA ASP A 94 23.32 -2.69 -6.70
C ASP A 94 22.62 -3.74 -7.58
N TYR A 95 21.61 -3.33 -8.35
CA TYR A 95 20.81 -4.21 -9.21
C TYR A 95 21.30 -4.24 -10.66
N ILE A 96 22.34 -3.46 -11.00
CA ILE A 96 22.92 -3.49 -12.35
C ILE A 96 23.82 -4.73 -12.45
N GLN A 97 23.36 -5.74 -13.17
CA GLN A 97 24.07 -7.02 -13.30
C GLN A 97 24.81 -7.16 -14.63
N GLN A 98 24.36 -6.46 -15.66
CA GLN A 98 24.95 -6.47 -17.00
C GLN A 98 24.89 -5.07 -17.58
N ASP A 99 26.01 -4.60 -18.11
CA ASP A 99 26.01 -3.58 -19.16
C ASP A 99 25.62 -4.31 -20.46
N ILE A 100 24.75 -3.68 -21.26
CA ILE A 100 24.15 -4.20 -22.50
C ILE A 100 25.03 -5.20 -23.26
#